data_AF-A0A1F3PUC7-F1
#
_entry.id   AF-A0A1F3PUC7-F1
#
_cell.length_a   1.000
_cell.length_b   1.000
_cell.length_c   1.000
_cell.angle_alpha   90.00
_cell.angle_beta   90.00
_cell.angle_gamma   90.00
#
_symmetry.space_group_name_H-M   'P 1'
#
loop_
_entity.id
_entity.type
_entity.pdbx_description
1 polymer ?
#
loop_
_entity_poly.entity_id
_entity_poly.type
_entity_poly.pdbx_seq_one_letter_code
_entity_poly.pdbx_strand_id
1 'polypeptide(L)'
;MKYQKDYQEDDLLISLRNLMRYSQDPYNIDNSKDFVEFYNRTISILINYGTATGNMKFLEMTDKFPVLFEDDVEKFRNQKNKQTLSAVGGASLTGIIIGFFITVIALIIKIKKTENINDLFRVINDTCGHLIFIIENPVFFEQKNK
;
A
#
# COMPACT_ATOMS: atom_id res chain seq x y z
N MET A 1 -26.64 26.20 -4.18
CA MET A 1 -25.71 25.08 -4.40
C MET A 1 -24.78 24.99 -3.20
N LYS A 2 -24.88 23.92 -2.39
CA LYS A 2 -23.97 23.68 -1.27
C LYS A 2 -22.72 23.04 -1.85
N TYR A 3 -21.65 23.80 -2.00
CA TYR A 3 -20.34 23.21 -2.24
C TYR A 3 -19.98 22.40 -0.99
N GLN A 4 -19.86 21.09 -1.20
CA GLN A 4 -19.39 20.10 -0.25
C GLN A 4 -18.07 20.58 0.37
N LYS A 5 -18.02 20.48 1.70
CA LYS A 5 -16.87 20.54 2.63
C LYS A 5 -15.55 21.09 2.06
N ASP A 6 -15.12 22.19 2.68
CA ASP A 6 -13.78 22.76 2.62
C ASP A 6 -12.72 21.66 2.41
N TYR A 7 -12.07 21.71 1.25
CA TYR A 7 -10.83 20.99 1.03
C TYR A 7 -9.77 21.61 1.93
N GLN A 8 -9.12 20.79 2.75
CA GLN A 8 -7.88 21.17 3.40
C GLN A 8 -6.77 20.35 2.78
N GLU A 9 -5.86 21.01 2.07
CA GLU A 9 -4.61 20.42 1.57
C GLU A 9 -3.90 19.63 2.68
N ASP A 10 -3.98 20.13 3.92
CA ASP A 10 -3.52 19.48 5.13
C ASP A 10 -4.11 18.07 5.34
N ASP A 11 -5.40 17.86 5.07
CA ASP A 11 -6.07 16.56 5.22
C ASP A 11 -5.55 15.55 4.18
N LEU A 12 -5.28 16.00 2.95
CA LEU A 12 -4.69 15.16 1.91
C LEU A 12 -3.25 14.80 2.27
N LEU A 13 -2.46 15.78 2.70
CA LEU A 13 -1.07 15.58 3.11
C LEU A 13 -0.96 14.59 4.27
N ILE A 14 -1.80 14.75 5.30
CA ILE A 14 -1.91 13.81 6.43
C ILE A 14 -2.28 12.41 5.94
N SER A 15 -3.27 12.30 5.04
CA SER A 15 -3.72 11.01 4.51
C SER A 15 -2.60 10.31 3.71
N LEU A 16 -1.89 11.03 2.84
CA LEU A 16 -0.76 10.48 2.08
C LEU A 16 0.39 10.05 2.99
N ARG A 17 0.74 10.84 4.01
CA ARG A 17 1.78 10.48 5.00
C ARG A 17 1.40 9.23 5.79
N ASN A 18 0.14 9.11 6.21
CA ASN A 18 -0.35 7.92 6.89
C ASN A 18 -0.31 6.69 5.96
N LEU A 19 -0.71 6.86 4.70
CA LEU A 19 -0.65 5.77 3.72
C LEU A 19 0.79 5.32 3.46
N MET A 20 1.73 6.26 3.36
CA MET A 20 3.15 5.99 3.26
C MET A 20 3.70 5.26 4.49
N ARG A 21 3.25 5.64 5.70
CA ARG A 21 3.64 4.95 6.93
C ARG A 21 3.16 3.50 6.95
N TYR A 22 1.91 3.25 6.54
CA TYR A 22 1.39 1.88 6.43
C TYR A 22 2.12 1.07 5.36
N SER A 23 2.55 1.69 4.26
CA SER A 23 3.28 0.95 3.23
C SER A 23 4.75 0.67 3.58
N GLN A 24 5.36 1.46 4.47
CA GLN A 24 6.69 1.19 5.02
C GLN A 24 6.70 0.08 6.07
N ASP A 25 5.64 -0.01 6.87
CA ASP A 25 5.46 -1.10 7.83
C ASP A 25 4.02 -1.66 7.78
N PRO A 26 3.72 -2.49 6.76
CA PRO A 26 2.37 -3.00 6.56
C PRO A 26 1.92 -4.01 7.63
N TYR A 27 2.82 -4.40 8.55
CA TYR A 27 2.47 -5.24 9.68
C TYR A 27 1.75 -4.49 10.80
N ASN A 28 1.78 -3.15 10.80
CA ASN A 28 0.99 -2.32 11.71
C ASN A 28 -0.47 -2.12 11.23
N ILE A 29 -0.89 -2.85 10.21
CA ILE A 29 -2.29 -2.85 9.75
C ILE A 29 -3.09 -3.80 10.66
N ASP A 30 -3.77 -3.23 11.64
CA ASP A 30 -4.60 -3.97 12.59
C ASP A 30 -5.82 -4.60 11.91
N ASN A 31 -6.49 -3.84 11.03
CA ASN A 31 -7.69 -4.23 10.33
C ASN A 31 -7.54 -4.01 8.81
N SER A 32 -7.58 -5.09 8.03
CA SER A 32 -7.45 -5.07 6.57
C SER A 32 -8.57 -4.29 5.90
N LYS A 33 -9.80 -4.42 6.40
CA LYS A 33 -10.97 -3.72 5.87
C LYS A 33 -10.85 -2.22 6.05
N ASP A 34 -10.55 -1.79 7.28
CA ASP A 34 -10.42 -0.36 7.59
C ASP A 34 -9.27 0.27 6.80
N PHE A 35 -8.18 -0.47 6.60
CA PHE A 35 -7.06 -0.03 5.76
C PHE A 35 -7.45 0.13 4.29
N VAL A 36 -8.14 -0.85 3.70
CA VAL A 36 -8.58 -0.76 2.30
C VAL A 36 -9.60 0.36 2.10
N GLU A 37 -10.50 0.57 3.08
CA GLU A 37 -11.44 1.70 3.04
C GLU A 37 -10.70 3.05 3.12
N PHE A 38 -9.73 3.18 4.04
CA PHE A 38 -8.87 4.36 4.13
C PHE A 38 -8.07 4.60 2.85
N TYR A 39 -7.52 3.55 2.25
CA TYR A 39 -6.80 3.59 0.98
C TYR A 39 -7.66 4.15 -0.15
N ASN A 40 -8.83 3.55 -0.37
CA ASN A 40 -9.76 3.98 -1.43
C ASN A 40 -10.26 5.41 -1.21
N ARG A 41 -10.50 5.79 0.05
CA ARG A 41 -10.88 7.15 0.40
C ARG A 41 -9.75 8.14 0.10
N THR A 42 -8.49 7.79 0.39
CA THR A 42 -7.32 8.64 0.12
C THR A 42 -7.15 8.86 -1.39
N ILE A 43 -7.27 7.80 -2.20
CA ILE A 43 -7.27 7.93 -3.68
C ILE A 43 -8.41 8.82 -4.16
N SER A 44 -9.61 8.62 -3.61
CA SER A 44 -10.77 9.45 -3.98
C SER A 44 -10.51 10.93 -3.69
N ILE A 45 -9.92 11.26 -2.53
CA ILE A 45 -9.52 12.64 -2.17
C ILE A 45 -8.45 13.16 -3.13
N LEU A 46 -7.49 12.32 -3.52
CA LEU A 46 -6.42 12.68 -4.44
C LEU A 46 -6.94 13.06 -5.84
N ILE A 47 -7.86 12.25 -6.40
CA ILE A 47 -8.50 12.53 -7.70
C ILE A 47 -9.28 13.85 -7.64
N ASN A 48 -10.04 13.99 -6.58
CA ASN A 48 -10.82 15.18 -6.23
C ASN A 48 -9.94 16.44 -6.16
N TYR A 49 -8.79 16.35 -5.49
CA TYR A 49 -7.80 17.42 -5.41
C TYR A 49 -7.19 17.75 -6.77
N GLY A 50 -6.76 16.74 -7.54
CA GLY A 50 -6.22 16.94 -8.89
C GLY A 50 -7.23 17.60 -9.83
N THR A 51 -8.51 17.23 -9.72
CA THR A 51 -9.60 17.82 -10.50
C THR A 51 -9.86 19.27 -10.09
N ALA A 52 -9.94 19.56 -8.78
CA ALA A 52 -10.21 20.90 -8.27
C ALA A 52 -9.08 21.90 -8.59
N THR A 53 -7.83 21.44 -8.57
CA THR A 53 -6.65 22.26 -8.86
C THR A 53 -6.29 22.30 -10.35
N GLY A 54 -6.95 21.49 -11.19
CA GLY A 54 -6.60 21.33 -12.61
C GLY A 54 -5.22 20.71 -12.83
N ASN A 55 -4.63 20.07 -11.81
CA ASN A 55 -3.28 19.54 -11.88
C ASN A 55 -3.28 18.09 -12.38
N MET A 56 -3.10 17.93 -13.69
CA MET A 56 -3.12 16.64 -14.38
C MET A 56 -2.10 15.63 -13.84
N LYS A 57 -0.98 16.09 -13.26
CA LYS A 57 0.01 15.16 -12.64
C LYS A 57 -0.57 14.38 -11.47
N PHE A 58 -1.46 14.98 -10.68
CA PHE A 58 -2.11 14.26 -9.58
C PHE A 58 -3.03 13.16 -10.12
N LEU A 59 -3.74 13.43 -11.23
CA LEU A 59 -4.58 12.44 -11.90
C LEU A 59 -3.74 11.32 -12.52
N GLU A 60 -2.66 11.64 -13.25
CA GLU A 60 -1.76 10.64 -13.82
C GLU A 60 -1.09 9.75 -12.76
N MET A 61 -0.82 10.30 -11.58
CA MET A 61 -0.26 9.51 -10.47
C MET A 61 -1.31 8.61 -9.81
N THR A 62 -2.61 8.91 -9.94
CA THR A 62 -3.67 8.03 -9.41
C THR A 62 -3.70 6.67 -10.13
N ASP A 63 -3.37 6.65 -11.41
CA ASP A 63 -3.29 5.42 -12.22
C ASP A 63 -2.16 4.47 -11.78
N LYS A 64 -1.19 4.97 -11.00
CA LYS A 64 -0.07 4.17 -10.48
C LYS A 64 -0.41 3.44 -9.20
N PHE A 65 -1.52 3.80 -8.54
CA PHE A 65 -1.94 3.13 -7.32
C PHE A 65 -2.45 1.72 -7.64
N PRO A 66 -1.90 0.66 -7.02
CA PRO A 66 -2.35 -0.69 -7.27
C PRO A 66 -3.77 -0.92 -6.72
N VAL A 67 -4.51 -1.85 -7.30
CA VAL A 67 -5.77 -2.29 -6.69
C VAL A 67 -5.44 -3.16 -5.48
N LEU A 68 -5.98 -2.80 -4.32
CA LEU A 68 -5.83 -3.57 -3.09
C LEU A 68 -7.14 -4.27 -2.73
N PHE A 69 -7.06 -5.57 -2.47
CA PHE A 69 -8.17 -6.36 -1.95
C PHE A 69 -7.95 -6.68 -0.47
N GLU A 70 -9.03 -6.65 0.31
CA GLU A 70 -9.04 -6.97 1.74
C GLU A 70 -8.37 -8.32 2.03
N ASP A 71 -8.77 -9.34 1.26
CA ASP A 71 -8.25 -10.71 1.34
C ASP A 71 -6.72 -10.79 1.21
N ASP A 72 -6.12 -9.94 0.37
CA ASP A 72 -4.68 -9.99 0.09
C ASP A 72 -3.89 -9.35 1.23
N VAL A 73 -4.39 -8.22 1.75
CA VAL A 73 -3.86 -7.56 2.95
C VAL A 73 -3.97 -8.49 4.17
N GLU A 74 -5.12 -9.15 4.33
CA GLU A 74 -5.33 -10.08 5.44
C GLU A 74 -4.41 -11.32 5.35
N LYS A 75 -4.28 -11.92 4.16
CA LYS A 75 -3.36 -13.04 3.94
C LYS A 75 -1.92 -12.66 4.27
N PHE A 76 -1.47 -11.47 3.88
CA PHE A 76 -0.14 -10.97 4.21
C PHE A 76 0.08 -10.81 5.71
N ARG A 77 -0.86 -10.16 6.41
CA ARG A 77 -0.83 -10.02 7.87
C ARG A 77 -0.70 -11.38 8.56
N ASN A 78 -1.50 -12.35 8.11
CA ASN A 78 -1.55 -13.69 8.69
C ASN A 78 -0.33 -14.57 8.33
N GLN A 79 0.42 -14.26 7.26
CA GLN A 79 1.66 -14.99 6.91
C GLN A 79 2.78 -14.78 7.92
N LYS A 80 2.95 -13.57 8.48
CA LYS A 80 3.97 -13.30 9.52
C LYS A 80 3.66 -14.04 10.82
N ASN A 81 2.39 -14.07 11.25
CA ASN A 81 1.98 -14.82 12.45
C ASN A 81 2.27 -16.33 12.33
N LYS A 82 2.22 -16.90 11.12
CA LYS A 82 2.56 -18.32 10.90
C LYS A 82 4.06 -18.60 10.88
N GLN A 83 4.91 -17.65 10.46
CA GLN A 83 6.37 -17.79 10.55
C GLN A 83 6.86 -17.79 12.00
N THR A 84 6.23 -17.01 12.88
CA THR A 84 6.58 -16.99 14.31
C THR A 84 6.19 -18.28 15.04
N LEU A 85 5.04 -18.89 14.69
CA LEU A 85 4.54 -20.12 15.31
C LEU A 85 5.29 -21.40 14.87
N SER A 86 5.88 -21.40 13.67
CA SER A 86 6.62 -22.57 13.15
C SER A 86 8.05 -22.67 13.68
N ALA A 87 8.57 -21.65 14.38
CA ALA A 87 9.90 -21.67 15.00
C ALA A 87 9.94 -22.26 16.43
N VAL A 88 8.78 -22.49 17.07
CA VAL A 88 8.71 -22.85 18.51
C VAL A 88 8.36 -24.33 18.75
N GLY A 89 7.96 -25.10 17.73
CA GLY A 89 7.57 -26.51 17.90
C GLY A 89 8.22 -27.46 16.90
N GLY A 90 9.17 -28.28 17.36
CA GLY A 90 9.53 -29.53 16.66
C GLY A 90 11.00 -29.74 16.35
N ALA A 91 11.85 -29.76 17.37
CA ALA A 91 13.15 -30.43 17.28
C ALA A 91 12.94 -31.96 17.40
N SER A 92 12.57 -32.62 16.30
CA SER A 92 12.83 -34.06 16.12
C SER A 92 13.45 -34.29 14.74
N LEU A 93 14.77 -34.50 14.77
CA LEU A 93 15.73 -34.40 13.66
C LEU A 93 15.68 -35.54 12.61
N THR A 94 14.62 -36.34 12.52
CA THR A 94 14.65 -37.60 11.73
C THR A 94 13.68 -37.69 10.55
N GLY A 95 12.85 -36.66 10.28
CA GLY A 95 11.93 -36.64 9.11
C GLY A 95 12.26 -35.64 8.00
N ILE A 96 13.39 -34.93 8.10
CA ILE A 96 13.58 -33.59 7.51
C ILE A 96 13.79 -33.58 5.98
N ILE A 97 14.21 -34.68 5.34
CA ILE A 97 14.69 -34.60 3.96
C ILE A 97 13.55 -34.66 2.92
N ILE A 98 12.40 -35.27 3.23
CA ILE A 98 11.32 -35.46 2.24
C ILE A 98 10.22 -34.37 2.35
N GLY A 99 10.01 -33.80 3.54
CA GLY A 99 9.05 -32.70 3.73
C GLY A 99 9.51 -31.35 3.16
N PHE A 100 10.81 -31.08 3.18
CA PHE A 100 11.36 -29.78 2.79
C PHE A 100 11.13 -29.47 1.30
N PHE A 101 11.19 -30.47 0.41
CA PHE A 101 10.95 -30.26 -1.02
C PHE A 101 9.48 -29.99 -1.35
N ILE A 102 8.53 -30.60 -0.64
CA ILE A 102 7.09 -30.38 -0.89
C ILE A 102 6.66 -29.01 -0.30
N THR A 103 7.21 -28.60 0.85
CA THR A 103 6.92 -27.27 1.40
C THR A 103 7.56 -26.15 0.58
N VAL A 104 8.76 -26.35 0.04
CA VAL A 104 9.43 -25.36 -0.84
C VAL A 104 8.69 -25.23 -2.18
N ILE A 105 8.20 -26.31 -2.79
CA ILE A 105 7.42 -26.23 -4.05
C ILE A 105 6.05 -25.59 -3.80
N ALA A 106 5.38 -25.89 -2.68
CA ALA A 106 4.14 -25.20 -2.30
C ALA A 106 4.37 -23.71 -1.98
N LEU A 107 5.54 -23.33 -1.45
CA LEU A 107 5.97 -21.93 -1.32
C LEU A 107 6.14 -21.29 -2.71
N ILE A 108 6.85 -21.95 -3.64
CA ILE A 108 7.15 -21.40 -4.98
C ILE A 108 5.86 -21.19 -5.80
N ILE A 109 4.86 -22.06 -5.67
CA ILE A 109 3.57 -21.90 -6.36
C ILE A 109 2.67 -20.84 -5.69
N LYS A 110 2.76 -20.66 -4.35
CA LYS A 110 2.10 -19.53 -3.67
C LYS A 110 2.76 -18.17 -3.94
N ILE A 111 4.07 -18.17 -4.18
CA ILE A 111 4.84 -16.95 -4.52
C ILE A 111 4.42 -16.41 -5.90
N LYS A 112 3.98 -17.24 -6.85
CA LYS A 112 3.55 -16.75 -8.18
C LYS A 112 2.20 -16.03 -8.21
N LYS A 113 1.31 -16.25 -7.24
CA LYS A 113 0.01 -15.55 -7.13
C LYS A 113 0.03 -14.42 -6.11
N THR A 114 1.11 -14.35 -5.34
CA THR A 114 1.51 -13.17 -4.57
C THR A 114 2.37 -12.35 -5.54
N GLU A 115 1.77 -11.67 -6.52
CA GLU A 115 2.43 -10.43 -6.98
C GLU A 115 2.71 -9.66 -5.69
N ASN A 116 4.01 -9.53 -5.39
CA ASN A 116 4.52 -9.43 -4.04
C ASN A 116 3.79 -8.26 -3.39
N ILE A 117 2.92 -8.49 -2.40
CA ILE A 117 2.19 -7.39 -1.77
C ILE A 117 3.17 -6.35 -1.21
N ASN A 118 4.41 -6.76 -0.90
CA ASN A 118 5.54 -5.88 -0.65
C ASN A 118 5.90 -4.96 -1.83
N ASP A 119 5.86 -5.45 -3.07
CA ASP A 119 6.01 -4.63 -4.27
C ASP A 119 4.83 -3.67 -4.43
N LEU A 120 3.59 -4.08 -4.09
CA LEU A 120 2.43 -3.17 -4.09
C LEU A 120 2.60 -2.06 -3.06
N PHE A 121 3.01 -2.42 -1.83
CA PHE A 121 3.33 -1.44 -0.79
C PHE A 121 4.50 -0.54 -1.18
N ARG A 122 5.54 -1.06 -1.86
CA ARG A 122 6.61 -0.23 -2.42
C ARG A 122 6.08 0.80 -3.41
N VAL A 123 5.22 0.39 -4.35
CA VAL A 123 4.60 1.31 -5.32
C VAL A 123 3.76 2.38 -4.61
N ILE A 124 2.99 2.00 -3.58
CA ILE A 124 2.22 2.94 -2.76
C ILE A 124 3.15 3.93 -2.05
N ASN A 125 4.23 3.46 -1.41
CA ASN A 125 5.23 4.31 -0.75
C ASN A 125 5.84 5.32 -1.71
N ASP A 126 6.32 4.86 -2.87
CA ASP A 126 7.02 5.71 -3.84
C ASP A 126 6.07 6.74 -4.46
N THR A 127 4.83 6.33 -4.75
CA THR A 127 3.80 7.24 -5.31
C THR A 127 3.36 8.28 -4.27
N CYS A 128 3.15 7.88 -3.01
CA CYS A 128 2.85 8.83 -1.93
C CYS A 128 4.00 9.82 -1.71
N GLY A 129 5.26 9.34 -1.70
CA GLY A 129 6.43 10.19 -1.56
C GLY A 129 6.54 11.25 -2.66
N HIS A 130 6.30 10.86 -3.92
CA HIS A 130 6.27 11.81 -5.03
C HIS A 130 5.13 12.84 -4.90
N LEU A 131 3.93 12.42 -4.50
CA LEU A 131 2.80 13.32 -4.33
C LEU A 131 3.02 14.31 -3.19
N ILE A 132 3.51 13.84 -2.05
CA ILE A 132 3.90 14.68 -0.91
C ILE A 132 4.95 15.70 -1.36
N PHE A 133 5.98 15.26 -2.08
CA PHE A 133 7.01 16.16 -2.60
C PHE A 133 6.42 17.25 -3.51
N ILE A 134 5.47 16.91 -4.40
CA ILE A 134 4.80 17.88 -5.28
C ILE A 134 3.98 18.89 -4.46
N ILE A 135 3.21 18.42 -3.46
CA ILE A 135 2.39 19.30 -2.60
C ILE A 135 3.29 20.25 -1.79
N GLU A 136 4.37 19.74 -1.18
CA GLU A 136 5.27 20.54 -0.36
C GLU A 136 6.18 21.48 -1.19
N ASN A 137 6.35 21.22 -2.49
CA ASN A 137 7.27 21.96 -3.36
C ASN A 137 6.60 22.39 -4.70
N PRO A 138 5.49 23.14 -4.66
CA PRO A 138 4.68 23.43 -5.86
C PRO A 138 5.44 24.23 -6.93
N VAL A 139 6.39 25.08 -6.51
CA VAL A 139 7.17 26.00 -7.38
C VAL A 139 8.01 25.27 -8.43
N PHE A 140 8.42 24.02 -8.17
CA PHE A 140 9.22 23.23 -9.12
C PHE A 140 8.41 22.64 -10.27
N PHE A 141 7.07 22.64 -10.16
CA PHE A 141 6.19 21.95 -11.09
C PHE A 141 5.41 22.89 -12.00
N GLU A 142 5.28 24.17 -11.65
CA GLU A 142 4.65 25.20 -12.48
C GLU A 142 5.52 25.64 -13.68
N GLN A 143 6.84 25.45 -13.63
CA GLN A 143 7.74 25.93 -14.69
C GLN A 143 7.74 25.09 -15.98
N LYS A 144 7.02 23.95 -16.03
CA LYS A 144 6.95 23.09 -17.23
C LYS A 144 5.70 23.28 -18.10
N ASN A 145 4.76 24.14 -17.68
CA ASN A 145 3.52 24.42 -18.40
C ASN A 145 3.44 25.86 -18.96
N LYS A 146 4.58 26.54 -19.12
CA LYS A 146 4.69 27.80 -19.86
C LYS A 146 5.42 27.59 -21.17
#